data_AF-A0A8H5FG63-F1
#
_entry.id   AF-A0A8H5FG63-F1
#
_cell.length_a   1.000
_cell.length_b   1.000
_cell.length_c   1.000
_cell.angle_alpha   90.00
_cell.angle_beta   90.00
_cell.angle_gamma   90.00
#
_symmetry.space_group_name_H-M   'P 1'
#
loop_
_entity.id
_entity.type
_entity.pdbx_description
1 polymer ?
#
loop_
_entity_poly.entity_id
_entity_poly.type
_entity_poly.pdbx_seq_one_letter_code
_entity_poly.pdbx_strand_id
1 'polypeptide(L)'
;MIFSFSGVIAHWIDDDWKLVERLVDFKHLESQEHAGEYAAKAFIQSASKCGGLNKISVNHMLLRAIISCFFLAIVMDNASACDSMAKFLQKLLNRRYQDLQVHVENSRIWCLAHVINLIVQAILKVLEEAESSDDVDYYLLHKDQPIHYDENDDEELKAMEAEEDNMEAGGEGDESDDDDETSDLKNARSLSALKQLRLITTKIVSSPQQRASFRKICKHVYPTKKNEKDTPLAKLMVIRDVRTRWNYTHAMIQRGHLLRSAINEWVLKHEDLLDLRISKEDWAELE
;
A
#
# COMPACT_ATOMS: atom_id res chain seq x y z
N MET A 1 -1.36 -0.94 16.61
CA MET A 1 -2.56 -0.17 16.22
C MET A 1 -2.32 0.19 14.77
N ILE A 2 -3.26 -0.04 13.85
CA ILE A 2 -3.03 0.30 12.43
C ILE A 2 -3.10 1.81 12.26
N PHE A 3 -2.03 2.42 11.75
CA PHE A 3 -2.08 3.81 11.28
C PHE A 3 -2.84 3.88 9.96
N SER A 4 -4.03 4.46 10.04
CA SER A 4 -4.83 4.76 8.85
C SER A 4 -4.77 6.25 8.57
N PHE A 5 -4.72 6.60 7.29
CA PHE A 5 -4.64 7.99 6.86
C PHE A 5 -5.74 8.29 5.86
N SER A 6 -6.24 9.52 5.90
CA SER A 6 -7.13 10.06 4.88
C SER A 6 -6.45 11.21 4.19
N GLY A 7 -6.28 11.08 2.88
CA GLY A 7 -5.87 12.15 1.99
C GLY A 7 -7.07 12.63 1.18
N VAL A 8 -7.30 13.95 1.18
CA VAL A 8 -8.31 14.59 0.34
C VAL A 8 -7.58 15.45 -0.69
N ILE A 9 -7.81 15.15 -1.97
CA ILE A 9 -7.23 15.89 -3.09
C ILE A 9 -8.38 16.46 -3.91
N ALA A 10 -8.29 17.74 -4.25
CA ALA A 10 -9.21 18.41 -5.15
C ALA A 10 -8.57 18.52 -6.53
N HIS A 11 -9.37 18.19 -7.56
CA HIS A 11 -9.00 18.31 -8.96
C HIS A 11 -10.01 19.21 -9.67
N TRP A 12 -9.53 20.18 -10.44
CA TRP A 12 -10.38 21.05 -11.27
C TRP A 12 -9.61 21.58 -12.48
N ILE A 13 -10.33 22.12 -13.45
CA ILE A 13 -9.76 22.83 -14.60
C ILE A 13 -9.90 24.33 -14.31
N ASP A 14 -8.81 25.08 -14.41
CA ASP A 14 -8.82 26.54 -14.22
C ASP A 14 -9.23 27.30 -15.49
N ASP A 15 -9.29 28.63 -15.40
CA ASP A 15 -9.69 29.52 -16.51
C ASP A 15 -8.71 29.44 -17.70
N ASP A 16 -7.48 28.96 -17.48
CA ASP A 16 -6.45 28.74 -18.50
C ASP A 16 -6.51 27.33 -19.12
N TRP A 17 -7.56 26.55 -18.82
CA TRP A 17 -7.72 25.16 -19.25
C TRP A 17 -6.64 24.20 -18.73
N LYS A 18 -6.01 24.53 -17.60
CA LYS A 18 -5.02 23.66 -16.96
C LYS A 18 -5.66 22.81 -15.88
N LEU A 19 -5.29 21.53 -15.84
CA LEU A 19 -5.62 20.66 -14.73
C LEU A 19 -4.85 21.11 -13.50
N VAL A 20 -5.58 21.44 -12.44
CA VAL A 20 -5.04 21.80 -11.14
C VAL A 20 -5.34 20.68 -10.16
N GLU A 21 -4.31 20.23 -9.45
CA GLU A 21 -4.38 19.22 -8.41
C GLU A 21 -3.87 19.83 -7.11
N ARG A 22 -4.68 19.78 -6.05
CA ARG A 22 -4.30 20.30 -4.73
C ARG A 22 -4.66 19.35 -3.62
N LEU A 23 -3.68 19.06 -2.77
CA LEU A 23 -3.91 18.44 -1.47
C LEU A 23 -4.70 19.41 -0.59
N VAL A 24 -5.90 19.00 -0.20
CA VAL A 24 -6.80 19.77 0.68
C VAL A 24 -6.50 19.44 2.13
N ASP A 25 -6.33 18.15 2.43
CA ASP A 25 -6.04 17.67 3.77
C ASP A 25 -5.32 16.31 3.73
N PHE A 26 -4.46 16.07 4.70
CA PHE A 26 -3.83 14.79 4.95
C PHE A 26 -3.74 14.59 6.46
N LYS A 27 -4.52 13.65 6.98
CA LYS A 27 -4.63 13.44 8.42
C LYS A 27 -4.68 11.96 8.77
N HIS A 28 -4.22 11.66 9.98
CA HIS A 28 -4.46 10.38 10.60
C HIS A 28 -5.97 10.21 10.87
N LEU A 29 -6.50 9.03 10.58
CA LEU A 29 -7.87 8.65 10.87
C LEU A 29 -7.95 8.01 12.26
N GLU A 30 -8.83 8.55 13.10
CA GLU A 30 -9.15 7.92 14.38
C GLU A 30 -9.99 6.65 14.15
N SER A 31 -9.96 5.70 15.09
CA SER A 31 -10.63 4.40 14.93
C SER A 31 -12.13 4.49 14.60
N GLN A 32 -12.82 5.56 15.04
CA GLN A 32 -14.24 5.81 14.72
C GLN A 32 -14.43 6.36 13.30
N GLU A 33 -13.43 7.02 12.72
CA GLU A 33 -13.46 7.59 11.37
C GLU A 33 -13.38 6.54 10.25
N HIS A 34 -13.20 5.26 10.62
CA HIS A 34 -13.37 4.11 9.73
C HIS A 34 -14.84 3.78 9.42
N ALA A 35 -15.78 4.30 10.22
CA ALA A 35 -17.19 4.22 9.90
C ALA A 35 -17.58 5.34 8.94
N GLY A 36 -18.31 4.99 7.87
CA GLY A 36 -18.59 5.91 6.76
C GLY A 36 -19.25 7.25 7.16
N GLU A 37 -20.03 7.29 8.25
CA GLU A 37 -20.60 8.55 8.75
C GLU A 37 -19.51 9.53 9.21
N TYR A 38 -18.55 9.07 10.01
CA TYR A 38 -17.48 9.90 10.54
C TYR A 38 -16.49 10.28 9.44
N ALA A 39 -16.21 9.36 8.51
CA ALA A 39 -15.43 9.66 7.30
C ALA A 39 -16.06 10.79 6.47
N ALA A 40 -17.38 10.78 6.28
CA ALA A 40 -18.10 11.83 5.56
C ALA A 40 -18.03 13.19 6.30
N LYS A 41 -18.16 13.19 7.62
CA LYS A 41 -18.01 14.40 8.45
C LYS A 41 -16.59 14.95 8.37
N ALA A 42 -15.59 14.08 8.47
CA ALA A 42 -14.18 14.43 8.34
C ALA A 42 -13.91 15.09 6.99
N PHE A 43 -14.36 14.49 5.89
CA PHE A 43 -14.23 15.04 4.54
C PHE A 43 -14.85 16.45 4.42
N ILE A 44 -16.06 16.66 4.94
CA ILE A 44 -16.70 17.99 4.92
C ILE A 44 -15.93 19.00 5.76
N GLN A 45 -15.41 18.61 6.92
CA GLN A 45 -14.59 19.50 7.74
C GLN A 45 -13.32 19.92 7.00
N SER A 46 -12.60 18.97 6.40
CA SER A 46 -11.42 19.20 5.57
C SER A 46 -11.73 20.18 4.41
N ALA A 47 -12.79 19.91 3.65
CA ALA A 47 -13.22 20.77 2.55
C ALA A 47 -13.71 22.17 3.02
N SER A 48 -14.29 22.27 4.22
CA SER A 48 -14.71 23.55 4.81
C SER A 48 -13.53 24.42 5.22
N LYS A 49 -12.48 23.84 5.82
CA LYS A 49 -11.28 24.57 6.31
C LYS A 49 -10.60 25.33 5.18
N CYS A 50 -10.52 24.72 3.99
CA CYS A 50 -9.89 25.33 2.82
C CYS A 50 -10.83 26.29 2.07
N GLY A 51 -12.02 26.58 2.61
CA GLY A 51 -13.03 27.42 1.97
C GLY A 51 -13.70 26.81 0.74
N GLY A 52 -13.40 25.55 0.40
CA GLY A 52 -13.95 24.85 -0.76
C GLY A 52 -15.48 24.77 -0.72
N LEU A 53 -16.04 24.62 0.49
CA LEU A 53 -17.49 24.59 0.71
C LEU A 53 -18.14 25.98 0.87
N ASN A 54 -17.37 27.05 1.05
CA ASN A 54 -17.90 28.41 1.23
C ASN A 54 -18.22 29.09 -0.11
N LYS A 55 -17.65 28.61 -1.22
CA LYS A 55 -17.92 29.11 -2.58
C LYS A 55 -19.15 28.48 -3.25
N ILE A 56 -19.80 27.50 -2.60
CA ILE A 56 -20.93 26.74 -3.15
C ILE A 56 -22.28 27.43 -2.86
N SER A 57 -22.29 28.54 -2.12
CA SER A 57 -23.53 29.32 -1.86
C SER A 57 -23.81 30.31 -2.98
N VAL A 58 -24.89 30.05 -3.73
CA VAL A 58 -25.35 30.86 -4.86
C VAL A 58 -26.46 31.79 -4.40
N ASN A 59 -26.12 32.98 -3.89
CA ASN A 59 -27.13 34.03 -3.64
C ASN A 59 -27.36 34.94 -4.86
N HIS A 60 -26.99 34.50 -6.07
CA HIS A 60 -27.17 35.27 -7.31
C HIS A 60 -28.16 34.56 -8.25
N MET A 61 -29.43 34.92 -8.10
CA MET A 61 -30.60 34.40 -8.83
C MET A 61 -30.48 34.47 -10.37
N LEU A 62 -29.58 35.32 -10.90
CA LEU A 62 -29.35 35.52 -12.34
C LEU A 62 -28.33 34.57 -12.97
N LEU A 63 -27.56 33.81 -12.19
CA LEU A 63 -26.50 32.91 -12.70
C LEU A 63 -26.86 31.42 -12.58
N ARG A 64 -28.14 31.09 -12.36
CA ARG A 64 -28.63 29.71 -12.21
C ARG A 64 -28.40 28.82 -13.45
N ALA A 65 -28.20 29.43 -14.63
CA ALA A 65 -27.92 28.71 -15.88
C ALA A 65 -26.43 28.44 -16.15
N ILE A 66 -25.52 29.06 -15.39
CA ILE A 66 -24.06 28.97 -15.61
C ILE A 66 -23.37 28.23 -14.44
N ILE A 67 -24.00 28.16 -13.26
CA ILE A 67 -23.42 27.61 -12.02
C ILE A 67 -23.79 26.13 -11.82
N SER A 68 -23.29 25.26 -12.69
CA SER A 68 -23.26 23.80 -12.47
C SER A 68 -21.91 23.35 -11.84
N CYS A 69 -21.10 24.29 -11.35
CA CYS A 69 -19.64 24.20 -11.43
C CYS A 69 -18.87 23.78 -10.17
N PHE A 70 -19.46 23.17 -9.12
CA PHE A 70 -18.71 23.14 -7.85
C PHE A 70 -18.42 21.78 -7.21
N PHE A 71 -19.22 20.73 -7.46
CA PHE A 71 -18.91 19.37 -7.02
C PHE A 71 -19.43 18.39 -8.06
N LEU A 72 -18.55 17.99 -8.98
CA LEU A 72 -18.91 17.12 -10.10
C LEU A 72 -18.93 15.66 -9.68
N ALA A 73 -17.83 15.21 -9.07
CA ALA A 73 -17.67 13.83 -8.66
C ALA A 73 -16.76 13.68 -7.44
N ILE A 74 -16.90 12.55 -6.76
CA ILE A 74 -16.00 12.05 -5.74
C ILE A 74 -15.42 10.72 -6.22
N VAL A 75 -14.09 10.60 -6.15
CA VAL A 75 -13.39 9.36 -6.46
C VAL A 75 -13.02 8.68 -5.16
N MET A 76 -13.43 7.43 -4.98
CA MET A 76 -13.14 6.62 -3.79
C MET A 76 -12.87 5.18 -4.19
N ASP A 77 -12.26 4.39 -3.31
CA ASP A 77 -12.16 2.96 -3.54
C ASP A 77 -13.54 2.26 -3.51
N ASN A 78 -13.52 0.96 -3.78
CA ASN A 78 -14.73 0.13 -3.83
C ASN A 78 -15.04 -0.55 -2.49
N ALA A 79 -14.46 -0.07 -1.38
CA ALA A 79 -14.76 -0.63 -0.07
C ALA A 79 -16.18 -0.25 0.38
N SER A 80 -16.82 -1.15 1.14
CA SER A 80 -18.16 -0.96 1.69
C SER A 80 -18.26 0.27 2.62
N ALA A 81 -17.15 0.63 3.28
CA ALA A 81 -17.05 1.86 4.06
C ALA A 81 -17.22 3.12 3.19
N CYS A 82 -16.67 3.11 1.97
CA CYS A 82 -16.81 4.20 1.01
C CYS A 82 -18.22 4.31 0.44
N ASP A 83 -18.95 3.21 0.31
CA ASP A 83 -20.39 3.23 -0.03
C ASP A 83 -21.19 3.98 1.04
N SER A 84 -20.91 3.67 2.30
CA SER A 84 -21.56 4.29 3.45
C SER A 84 -21.20 5.78 3.51
N MET A 85 -19.92 6.12 3.37
CA MET A 85 -19.44 7.49 3.35
C MET A 85 -20.12 8.31 2.25
N ALA A 86 -20.21 7.81 1.03
CA ALA A 86 -20.84 8.52 -0.07
C ALA A 86 -22.32 8.83 0.24
N LYS A 87 -23.08 7.86 0.77
CA LYS A 87 -24.48 8.06 1.17
C LYS A 87 -24.64 9.11 2.28
N PHE A 88 -23.74 9.14 3.26
CA PHE A 88 -23.76 10.16 4.31
C PHE A 88 -23.35 11.54 3.77
N LEU A 89 -22.35 11.59 2.89
CA LEU A 89 -21.92 12.82 2.23
C LEU A 89 -23.06 13.45 1.42
N GLN A 90 -23.82 12.65 0.67
CA GLN A 90 -25.02 13.10 -0.05
C GLN A 90 -26.01 13.81 0.88
N LYS A 91 -26.36 13.18 2.01
CA LYS A 91 -27.30 13.75 2.99
C LYS A 91 -26.80 15.09 3.53
N LEU A 92 -25.50 15.19 3.81
CA LEU A 92 -24.89 16.40 4.35
C LEU A 92 -24.81 17.52 3.31
N LEU A 93 -24.44 17.22 2.06
CA LEU A 93 -24.40 18.18 0.96
C LEU A 93 -25.80 18.69 0.61
N ASN A 94 -26.78 17.80 0.45
CA ASN A 94 -28.16 18.19 0.12
C ASN A 94 -28.81 19.01 1.25
N ARG A 95 -28.45 18.74 2.52
CA ARG A 95 -28.91 19.56 3.66
C ARG A 95 -28.27 20.96 3.65
N ARG A 96 -27.00 21.07 3.26
CA ARG A 96 -26.27 22.33 3.22
C ARG A 96 -26.60 23.19 2.01
N TYR A 97 -26.87 22.56 0.87
CA TYR A 97 -27.16 23.21 -0.41
C TYR A 97 -28.53 22.76 -0.91
N GLN A 98 -29.58 23.50 -0.55
CA GLN A 98 -30.95 23.14 -0.90
C GLN A 98 -31.21 23.13 -2.42
N ASP A 99 -30.45 23.90 -3.19
CA ASP A 99 -30.52 23.97 -4.66
C ASP A 99 -29.67 22.92 -5.38
N LEU A 100 -28.76 22.22 -4.67
CA LEU A 100 -27.86 21.23 -5.26
C LEU A 100 -28.40 19.83 -4.94
N GLN A 101 -28.96 19.16 -5.94
CA GLN A 101 -29.32 17.74 -5.80
C GLN A 101 -28.14 16.87 -6.16
N VAL A 102 -27.32 16.54 -5.16
CA VAL A 102 -26.27 15.54 -5.30
C VAL A 102 -26.92 14.16 -5.25
N HIS A 103 -26.64 13.35 -6.27
CA HIS A 103 -26.97 11.93 -6.33
C HIS A 103 -25.66 11.15 -6.40
N VAL A 104 -25.38 10.33 -5.40
CA VAL A 104 -24.14 9.54 -5.31
C VAL A 104 -24.00 8.58 -6.48
N GLU A 105 -25.11 8.07 -6.99
CA GLU A 105 -25.14 7.16 -8.14
C GLU A 105 -24.55 7.80 -9.40
N ASN A 106 -24.65 9.13 -9.53
CA ASN A 106 -24.15 9.88 -10.69
C ASN A 106 -22.84 10.63 -10.40
N SER A 107 -22.50 10.83 -9.13
CA SER A 107 -21.33 11.63 -8.72
C SER A 107 -20.20 10.79 -8.13
N ARG A 108 -20.40 9.50 -7.88
CA ARG A 108 -19.32 8.64 -7.41
C ARG A 108 -18.63 7.94 -8.56
N ILE A 109 -17.31 8.03 -8.57
CA ILE A 109 -16.43 7.27 -9.46
C ILE A 109 -15.61 6.32 -8.60
N TRP A 110 -15.55 5.05 -9.01
CA TRP A 110 -14.68 4.07 -8.36
C TRP A 110 -13.23 4.24 -8.79
N CYS A 111 -12.31 4.07 -7.85
CA CYS A 111 -10.89 4.08 -8.11
C CYS A 111 -10.50 2.94 -9.06
N LEU A 112 -10.09 3.29 -10.28
CA LEU A 112 -9.71 2.32 -11.31
C LEU A 112 -8.57 1.41 -10.86
N ALA A 113 -7.57 1.94 -10.17
CA ALA A 113 -6.46 1.14 -9.64
C ALA A 113 -6.94 0.07 -8.65
N HIS A 114 -7.93 0.40 -7.81
CA HIS A 114 -8.52 -0.57 -6.89
C HIS A 114 -9.34 -1.63 -7.64
N VAL A 115 -10.12 -1.25 -8.67
CA VAL A 115 -10.85 -2.21 -9.52
C VAL A 115 -9.90 -3.18 -10.21
N ILE A 116 -8.79 -2.68 -10.78
CA ILE A 116 -7.76 -3.54 -11.39
C ILE A 116 -7.17 -4.50 -10.34
N ASN A 117 -6.89 -4.02 -9.12
CA ASN A 117 -6.44 -4.91 -8.03
C ASN A 117 -7.43 -6.04 -7.78
N LEU A 118 -8.72 -5.73 -7.64
CA LEU A 118 -9.75 -6.75 -7.37
C LEU A 118 -9.80 -7.80 -8.49
N ILE A 119 -9.65 -7.39 -9.75
CA ILE A 119 -9.57 -8.31 -10.89
C ILE A 119 -8.34 -9.22 -10.75
N VAL A 120 -7.16 -8.66 -10.45
CA VAL A 120 -5.92 -9.43 -10.28
C VAL A 120 -6.02 -10.40 -9.11
N GLN A 121 -6.53 -9.96 -7.95
CA GLN A 121 -6.74 -10.82 -6.79
C GLN A 121 -7.73 -11.96 -7.08
N ALA A 122 -8.80 -11.69 -7.84
CA ALA A 122 -9.74 -12.72 -8.27
C ALA A 122 -9.09 -13.76 -9.20
N ILE A 123 -8.21 -13.33 -10.12
CA ILE A 123 -7.44 -14.24 -10.98
C ILE A 123 -6.48 -15.09 -10.15
N LEU A 124 -5.69 -14.47 -9.27
CA LEU A 124 -4.74 -15.17 -8.41
C LEU A 124 -5.43 -16.17 -7.48
N LYS A 125 -6.64 -15.86 -7.01
CA LYS A 125 -7.45 -16.79 -6.21
C LYS A 125 -7.82 -18.05 -7.01
N VAL A 126 -8.22 -17.91 -8.27
CA VAL A 126 -8.56 -19.06 -9.14
C VAL A 126 -7.32 -19.92 -9.43
N LEU A 127 -6.15 -19.30 -9.47
CA LEU A 127 -4.86 -20.00 -9.59
C LEU A 127 -4.35 -20.57 -8.26
N GLU A 128 -5.11 -20.42 -7.17
CA GLU A 128 -4.72 -20.81 -5.81
C GLU A 128 -3.43 -20.11 -5.32
N GLU A 129 -3.10 -18.93 -5.86
CA GLU A 129 -1.89 -18.15 -5.58
C GLU A 129 -2.07 -17.04 -4.52
N ALA A 130 -3.32 -16.72 -4.21
CA ALA A 130 -3.67 -15.72 -3.20
C ALA A 130 -5.02 -16.06 -2.54
N GLU A 131 -5.18 -15.66 -1.29
CA GLU A 131 -6.46 -15.75 -0.58
C GLU A 131 -7.42 -14.63 -1.02
N SER A 132 -8.73 -14.86 -0.88
CA SER A 132 -9.75 -13.85 -1.21
C SER A 132 -9.64 -12.64 -0.30
N SER A 133 -9.55 -11.43 -0.86
CA SER A 133 -9.61 -10.18 -0.07
C SER A 133 -10.89 -10.05 0.76
N ASP A 134 -11.95 -10.76 0.38
CA ASP A 134 -13.23 -10.77 1.08
C ASP A 134 -13.22 -11.65 2.35
N ASP A 135 -12.27 -12.56 2.48
CA ASP A 135 -12.24 -13.53 3.58
C ASP A 135 -11.62 -12.92 4.85
N VAL A 136 -10.78 -11.89 4.73
CA VAL A 136 -10.05 -11.27 5.84
C VAL A 136 -10.07 -9.75 5.74
N ASP A 137 -10.80 -9.09 6.65
CA ASP A 137 -10.70 -7.64 6.84
C ASP A 137 -9.43 -7.31 7.64
N TYR A 138 -8.38 -6.90 6.92
CA TYR A 138 -7.07 -6.59 7.50
C TYR A 138 -7.13 -5.47 8.55
N TYR A 139 -8.03 -4.49 8.37
CA TYR A 139 -8.18 -3.44 9.36
C TYR A 139 -8.75 -3.99 10.67
N LEU A 140 -9.82 -4.78 10.58
CA LEU A 140 -10.43 -5.39 11.77
C LEU A 140 -9.49 -6.37 12.47
N LEU A 141 -8.64 -7.09 11.71
CA LEU A 141 -7.69 -8.05 12.26
C LEU A 141 -6.60 -7.39 13.11
N HIS A 142 -6.05 -6.24 12.68
CA HIS A 142 -4.88 -5.63 13.32
C HIS A 142 -5.16 -4.31 14.06
N LYS A 143 -6.38 -3.77 14.03
CA LYS A 143 -6.70 -2.46 14.67
C LYS A 143 -6.34 -2.39 16.15
N ASP A 144 -6.51 -3.49 16.89
CA ASP A 144 -6.32 -3.54 18.35
C ASP A 144 -4.90 -3.98 18.76
N GLN A 145 -4.02 -4.28 17.80
CA GLN A 145 -2.64 -4.66 18.10
C GLN A 145 -1.93 -3.51 18.84
N PRO A 146 -0.92 -3.78 19.69
CA PRO A 146 -0.08 -2.73 20.28
C PRO A 146 0.66 -1.91 19.20
N ILE A 147 1.06 -0.70 19.54
CA ILE A 147 1.95 0.10 18.69
C ILE A 147 3.36 -0.47 18.91
N HIS A 148 3.93 -1.07 17.87
CA HIS A 148 5.31 -1.60 17.85
C HIS A 148 6.32 -0.58 17.28
N TYR A 149 5.89 0.66 17.05
CA TYR A 149 6.72 1.73 16.51
C TYR A 149 6.64 2.96 17.42
N ASP A 150 7.69 3.16 18.22
CA ASP A 150 7.96 4.41 18.93
C ASP A 150 9.27 4.98 18.38
N GLU A 151 9.19 6.10 17.65
CA GLU A 151 10.35 6.77 17.07
C GLU A 151 11.45 7.06 18.11
N ASN A 152 11.08 7.21 19.39
CA ASN A 152 12.02 7.50 20.47
C ASN A 152 12.67 6.24 21.06
N ASP A 153 12.01 5.08 20.99
CA ASP A 153 12.46 3.80 21.54
C ASP A 153 12.90 2.80 20.45
N ASP A 154 12.82 3.16 19.16
CA ASP A 154 13.29 2.36 18.03
C ASP A 154 14.82 2.49 17.88
N GLU A 155 15.54 1.89 18.83
CA GLU A 155 17.00 1.77 18.83
C GLU A 155 17.51 1.04 17.57
N GLU A 156 16.67 0.23 16.92
CA GLU A 156 17.02 -0.54 15.73
C GLU A 156 17.00 0.32 14.45
N LEU A 157 16.05 1.25 14.31
CA LEU A 157 16.07 2.29 13.26
C LEU A 157 17.27 3.21 13.44
N LYS A 158 17.56 3.64 14.67
CA LYS A 158 18.75 4.46 14.97
C LYS A 158 20.03 3.71 14.65
N ALA A 159 20.10 2.41 14.94
CA ALA A 159 21.24 1.57 14.57
C ALA A 159 21.37 1.42 13.05
N MET A 160 20.27 1.22 12.30
CA MET A 160 20.29 1.16 10.84
C MET A 160 20.70 2.49 10.19
N GLU A 161 20.22 3.62 10.70
CA GLU A 161 20.61 4.96 10.25
C GLU A 161 22.09 5.24 10.58
N ALA A 162 22.56 4.79 11.76
CA ALA A 162 23.96 4.91 12.15
C ALA A 162 24.90 3.94 11.38
N GLU A 163 24.43 2.75 10.99
CA GLU A 163 25.15 1.79 10.15
C GLU A 163 25.25 2.25 8.69
N GLU A 164 24.34 3.11 8.21
CA GLU A 164 24.52 3.79 6.91
C GLU A 164 25.69 4.79 6.95
N ASP A 165 26.02 5.34 8.12
CA ASP A 165 27.16 6.25 8.33
C ASP A 165 28.46 5.56 8.78
N ASN A 166 28.40 4.40 9.46
CA ASN A 166 29.58 3.65 9.92
C ASN A 166 29.57 2.20 9.43
N MET A 167 30.21 1.96 8.29
CA MET A 167 30.57 0.61 7.86
C MET A 167 31.70 0.05 8.74
N GLU A 168 31.37 -0.78 9.74
CA GLU A 168 32.12 -2.00 10.13
C GLU A 168 31.55 -2.68 11.41
N ALA A 169 31.58 -4.02 11.40
CA ALA A 169 31.17 -4.98 12.47
C ALA A 169 29.66 -5.09 12.72
N GLY A 170 29.00 -6.25 12.78
CA GLY A 170 29.45 -7.59 13.13
C GLY A 170 28.83 -7.98 14.49
N GLY A 171 27.62 -8.54 14.48
CA GLY A 171 26.97 -9.07 15.68
C GLY A 171 25.85 -10.05 15.31
N GLU A 172 26.00 -11.30 15.75
CA GLU A 172 24.93 -12.31 15.77
C GLU A 172 24.06 -12.04 17.01
N GLY A 173 22.80 -11.70 16.78
CA GLY A 173 21.77 -11.54 17.81
C GLY A 173 20.49 -12.14 17.25
N ASP A 174 20.07 -13.26 17.82
CA ASP A 174 18.86 -14.00 17.49
C ASP A 174 17.69 -13.38 18.27
N GLU A 175 16.83 -12.62 17.59
CA GLU A 175 15.49 -12.32 18.06
C GLU A 175 14.52 -12.53 16.90
N SER A 176 13.77 -13.62 16.98
CA SER A 176 12.69 -13.98 16.07
C SER A 176 11.39 -13.33 16.54
N ASP A 177 11.00 -12.21 15.92
CA ASP A 177 9.60 -11.81 15.92
C ASP A 177 8.90 -12.57 14.79
N ASP A 178 8.26 -13.67 15.18
CA ASP A 178 7.40 -14.49 14.34
C ASP A 178 6.10 -13.74 14.02
N ASP A 179 6.05 -13.12 12.84
CA ASP A 179 4.78 -12.94 12.14
C ASP A 179 4.32 -14.31 11.59
N ASP A 180 3.08 -14.65 11.93
CA ASP A 180 2.36 -15.94 11.81
C ASP A 180 2.14 -16.46 10.36
N GLU A 181 3.13 -16.35 9.46
CA GLU A 181 3.16 -17.00 8.13
C GLU A 181 4.12 -18.22 8.07
N THR A 182 4.81 -18.56 9.17
CA THR A 182 5.80 -19.66 9.20
C THR A 182 5.18 -21.07 9.20
N SER A 183 3.85 -21.19 9.29
CA SER A 183 3.16 -22.48 9.26
C SER A 183 3.26 -23.22 7.90
N ASP A 184 3.56 -22.49 6.82
CA ASP A 184 3.66 -23.02 5.45
C ASP A 184 4.98 -23.73 5.12
N LEU A 185 6.00 -23.61 5.97
CA LEU A 185 7.31 -24.27 5.76
C LEU A 185 7.21 -25.80 5.74
N LYS A 186 6.14 -26.37 6.32
CA LYS A 186 5.94 -27.83 6.37
C LYS A 186 5.58 -28.46 5.01
N ASN A 187 5.20 -27.65 4.00
CA ASN A 187 4.83 -28.10 2.65
C ASN A 187 5.61 -27.37 1.53
N ALA A 188 6.82 -26.89 1.80
CA ALA A 188 7.62 -26.06 0.90
C ALA A 188 7.78 -26.61 -0.55
N ARG A 189 7.82 -27.95 -0.70
CA ARG A 189 7.97 -28.62 -2.02
C ARG A 189 6.72 -28.65 -2.88
N SER A 190 5.54 -28.37 -2.33
CA SER A 190 4.28 -28.30 -3.09
C SER A 190 3.83 -26.87 -3.36
N LEU A 191 4.65 -25.88 -3.00
CA LEU A 191 4.36 -24.48 -3.26
C LEU A 191 4.69 -24.12 -4.70
N SER A 192 3.86 -23.25 -5.29
CA SER A 192 4.13 -22.62 -6.58
C SER A 192 5.35 -21.69 -6.51
N ALA A 193 5.93 -21.39 -7.67
CA ALA A 193 7.05 -20.45 -7.80
C ALA A 193 6.76 -19.09 -7.12
N LEU A 194 5.52 -18.61 -7.26
CA LEU A 194 5.09 -17.32 -6.70
C LEU A 194 5.03 -17.35 -5.16
N LYS A 195 4.45 -18.42 -4.57
CA LYS A 195 4.40 -18.58 -3.11
C LYS A 195 5.79 -18.74 -2.51
N GLN A 196 6.67 -19.50 -3.17
CA GLN A 196 8.06 -19.64 -2.74
C GLN A 196 8.77 -18.28 -2.72
N LEU A 197 8.64 -17.49 -3.80
CA LEU A 197 9.23 -16.15 -3.85
C LEU A 197 8.65 -15.23 -2.77
N ARG A 198 7.33 -15.30 -2.52
CA ARG A 198 6.68 -14.52 -1.46
C ARG A 198 7.26 -14.86 -0.09
N LEU A 199 7.36 -16.14 0.28
CA LEU A 199 7.94 -16.56 1.56
C LEU A 199 9.40 -16.13 1.70
N ILE A 200 10.23 -16.32 0.67
CA ILE A 200 11.64 -15.91 0.69
C ILE A 200 11.76 -14.41 0.87
N THR A 201 11.01 -13.61 0.11
CA THR A 201 11.10 -12.15 0.21
C THR A 201 10.58 -11.64 1.55
N THR A 202 9.51 -12.23 2.10
CA THR A 202 9.03 -11.95 3.45
C THR A 202 10.11 -12.25 4.50
N LYS A 203 10.76 -13.42 4.43
CA LYS A 203 11.82 -13.79 5.37
C LYS A 203 13.07 -12.90 5.27
N ILE A 204 13.46 -12.49 4.06
CA ILE A 204 14.59 -11.55 3.88
C ILE A 204 14.31 -10.21 4.59
N VAL A 205 13.06 -9.75 4.60
CA VAL A 205 12.69 -8.45 5.17
C VAL A 205 12.14 -8.53 6.60
N SER A 206 12.00 -9.73 7.17
CA SER A 206 11.33 -9.92 8.46
C SER A 206 12.08 -9.28 9.62
N SER A 207 13.42 -9.26 9.58
CA SER A 207 14.23 -8.60 10.60
C SER A 207 15.43 -7.82 10.02
N PRO A 208 15.99 -6.84 10.74
CA PRO A 208 17.17 -6.10 10.30
C PRO A 208 18.40 -6.97 10.07
N GLN A 209 18.60 -8.02 10.87
CA GLN A 209 19.70 -8.98 10.71
C GLN A 209 19.58 -9.71 9.35
N GLN A 210 18.38 -10.13 8.98
CA GLN A 210 18.11 -10.76 7.67
C GLN A 210 18.38 -9.78 6.52
N ARG A 211 17.93 -8.53 6.65
CA ARG A 211 18.19 -7.46 5.68
C ARG A 211 19.68 -7.18 5.52
N ALA A 212 20.42 -7.08 6.63
CA ALA A 212 21.85 -6.83 6.63
C ALA A 212 22.63 -7.99 5.99
N SER A 213 22.27 -9.24 6.32
CA SER A 213 22.81 -10.45 5.69
C SER A 213 22.59 -10.43 4.17
N PHE A 214 21.37 -10.13 3.72
CA PHE A 214 21.06 -10.04 2.29
C PHE A 214 21.81 -8.91 1.57
N ARG A 215 21.98 -7.73 2.21
CA ARG A 215 22.79 -6.63 1.65
C ARG A 215 24.25 -7.04 1.44
N LYS A 216 24.85 -7.79 2.39
CA LYS A 216 26.22 -8.31 2.24
C LYS A 216 26.34 -9.22 1.02
N ILE A 217 25.38 -10.11 0.81
CA ILE A 217 25.33 -10.98 -0.37
C ILE A 217 25.17 -10.16 -1.64
N CYS A 218 24.25 -9.17 -1.67
CA CYS A 218 24.08 -8.31 -2.84
C CYS A 218 25.36 -7.56 -3.22
N LYS A 219 26.14 -7.07 -2.26
CA LYS A 219 27.45 -6.44 -2.50
C LYS A 219 28.46 -7.42 -3.10
N HIS A 220 28.46 -8.67 -2.64
CA HIS A 220 29.35 -9.72 -3.14
C HIS A 220 28.98 -10.18 -4.56
N VAL A 221 27.69 -10.40 -4.81
CA VAL A 221 27.16 -10.92 -6.08
C VAL A 221 27.15 -9.85 -7.18
N TYR A 222 26.93 -8.59 -6.81
CA TYR A 222 26.77 -7.47 -7.76
C TYR A 222 27.76 -6.32 -7.50
N PRO A 223 29.09 -6.55 -7.54
CA PRO A 223 30.07 -5.54 -7.16
C PRO A 223 30.03 -4.30 -8.07
N THR A 224 29.72 -4.48 -9.36
CA THR A 224 29.70 -3.40 -10.37
C THR A 224 28.42 -3.37 -11.20
N LYS A 225 27.52 -4.35 -11.02
CA LYS A 225 26.33 -4.48 -11.87
C LYS A 225 25.31 -3.39 -11.53
N LYS A 226 24.80 -2.73 -12.57
CA LYS A 226 23.75 -1.71 -12.48
C LYS A 226 22.51 -2.14 -13.25
N ASN A 227 21.37 -1.57 -12.90
CA ASN A 227 20.12 -1.76 -13.63
C ASN A 227 20.02 -0.78 -14.81
N GLU A 228 18.93 -0.86 -15.57
CA GLU A 228 18.65 0.02 -16.73
C GLU A 228 18.59 1.51 -16.39
N LYS A 229 18.36 1.85 -15.11
CA LYS A 229 18.31 3.23 -14.59
C LYS A 229 19.64 3.66 -13.95
N ASP A 230 20.75 3.02 -14.29
CA ASP A 230 22.10 3.25 -13.74
C ASP A 230 22.20 3.12 -12.20
N THR A 231 21.25 2.43 -11.58
CA THR A 231 21.27 2.17 -10.12
C THR A 231 22.07 0.89 -9.83
N PRO A 232 23.06 0.92 -8.93
CA PRO A 232 23.81 -0.29 -8.53
C PRO A 232 22.89 -1.35 -7.89
N LEU A 233 22.95 -2.59 -8.39
CA LEU A 233 22.16 -3.70 -7.83
C LEU A 233 22.54 -4.01 -6.39
N ALA A 234 23.80 -3.82 -6.01
CA ALA A 234 24.29 -3.98 -4.63
C ALA A 234 23.57 -3.10 -3.59
N LYS A 235 22.90 -2.02 -4.02
CA LYS A 235 22.13 -1.12 -3.15
C LYS A 235 20.65 -1.46 -3.07
N LEU A 236 20.17 -2.40 -3.89
CA LEU A 236 18.75 -2.75 -3.94
C LEU A 236 18.40 -3.79 -2.87
N MET A 237 17.15 -3.72 -2.40
CA MET A 237 16.52 -4.73 -1.55
C MET A 237 15.44 -5.49 -2.33
N VAL A 238 15.04 -6.67 -1.85
CA VAL A 238 13.82 -7.33 -2.34
C VAL A 238 12.58 -6.46 -2.01
N ILE A 239 11.49 -6.67 -2.77
CA ILE A 239 10.20 -6.03 -2.49
C ILE A 239 9.29 -7.13 -1.94
N ARG A 240 8.80 -6.94 -0.71
CA ARG A 240 7.77 -7.80 -0.12
C ARG A 240 6.44 -7.55 -0.82
N ASP A 241 5.71 -8.61 -1.16
CA ASP A 241 4.35 -8.47 -1.64
C ASP A 241 3.44 -7.85 -0.56
N VAL A 242 2.60 -6.89 -0.93
CA VAL A 242 1.66 -6.23 -0.02
C VAL A 242 0.28 -6.39 -0.60
N ARG A 243 -0.52 -7.25 0.03
CA ARG A 243 -1.86 -7.63 -0.41
C ARG A 243 -2.78 -6.43 -0.71
N THR A 244 -2.66 -5.38 0.10
CA THR A 244 -3.48 -4.17 -0.02
C THR A 244 -3.01 -3.21 -1.11
N ARG A 245 -1.88 -3.47 -1.78
CA ARG A 245 -1.29 -2.61 -2.83
C ARG A 245 -1.25 -3.33 -4.17
N TRP A 246 -1.96 -2.75 -5.13
CA TRP A 246 -2.32 -3.36 -6.41
C TRP A 246 -1.21 -3.81 -7.35
N ASN A 247 0.03 -3.35 -7.16
CA ASN A 247 1.16 -3.65 -8.06
C ASN A 247 2.32 -4.36 -7.35
N TYR A 248 2.18 -4.75 -6.08
CA TYR A 248 3.29 -5.25 -5.28
C TYR A 248 3.70 -6.67 -5.64
N THR A 249 2.76 -7.56 -6.01
CA THR A 249 3.09 -8.90 -6.52
C THR A 249 3.95 -8.81 -7.77
N HIS A 250 3.56 -7.98 -8.74
CA HIS A 250 4.34 -7.73 -9.94
C HIS A 250 5.69 -7.08 -9.64
N ALA A 251 5.74 -6.09 -8.73
CA ALA A 251 7.00 -5.45 -8.33
C ALA A 251 7.95 -6.43 -7.61
N MET A 252 7.42 -7.34 -6.78
CA MET A 252 8.15 -8.43 -6.13
C MET A 252 8.79 -9.34 -7.18
N ILE A 253 8.01 -9.79 -8.16
CA ILE A 253 8.50 -10.65 -9.25
C ILE A 253 9.62 -9.94 -10.02
N GLN A 254 9.37 -8.73 -10.53
CA GLN A 254 10.37 -7.97 -11.29
C GLN A 254 11.66 -7.72 -10.49
N ARG A 255 11.54 -7.36 -9.20
CA ARG A 255 12.70 -7.19 -8.34
C ARG A 255 13.40 -8.51 -8.05
N GLY A 256 12.63 -9.59 -7.89
CA GLY A 256 13.12 -10.96 -7.72
C GLY A 256 14.00 -11.37 -8.89
N HIS A 257 13.57 -11.14 -10.13
CA HIS A 257 14.40 -11.41 -11.32
C HIS A 257 15.70 -10.59 -11.34
N LEU A 258 15.63 -9.29 -11.04
CA LEU A 258 16.81 -8.43 -10.97
C LEU A 258 17.83 -8.93 -9.93
N LEU A 259 17.34 -9.48 -8.81
CA LEU A 259 18.16 -9.94 -7.68
C LEU A 259 18.32 -11.46 -7.62
N ARG A 260 17.92 -12.20 -8.66
CA ARG A 260 17.85 -13.67 -8.70
C ARG A 260 19.10 -14.37 -8.16
N SER A 261 20.30 -13.94 -8.57
CA SER A 261 21.55 -14.56 -8.12
C SER A 261 21.78 -14.38 -6.61
N ALA A 262 21.47 -13.22 -6.07
CA ALA A 262 21.59 -12.95 -4.63
C ALA A 262 20.52 -13.67 -3.82
N ILE A 263 19.29 -13.77 -4.32
CA ILE A 263 18.21 -14.55 -3.69
C ILE A 263 18.61 -16.02 -3.59
N ASN A 264 19.08 -16.62 -4.69
CA ASN A 264 19.51 -18.01 -4.70
C ASN A 264 20.70 -18.26 -3.75
N GLU A 265 21.68 -17.35 -3.71
CA GLU A 265 22.81 -17.48 -2.78
C GLU A 265 22.38 -17.33 -1.31
N TRP A 266 21.45 -16.42 -1.03
CA TRP A 266 20.93 -16.22 0.32
C TRP A 266 20.15 -17.44 0.82
N VAL A 267 19.29 -18.03 -0.02
CA VAL A 267 18.57 -19.27 0.32
C VAL A 267 19.54 -20.43 0.56
N LEU A 268 20.62 -20.55 -0.23
CA LEU A 268 21.63 -21.60 -0.02
C LEU A 268 22.38 -21.49 1.31
N LYS A 269 22.43 -20.29 1.93
CA LYS A 269 23.07 -20.07 3.23
C LYS A 269 22.13 -20.31 4.43
N HIS A 270 20.84 -20.53 4.19
CA HIS A 270 19.83 -20.76 5.23
C HIS A 270 19.29 -22.19 5.07
N GLU A 271 19.80 -23.12 5.88
CA GLU A 271 19.47 -24.55 5.79
C GLU A 271 17.96 -24.82 5.90
N ASP A 272 17.26 -24.01 6.70
CA ASP A 272 15.82 -24.04 6.91
C ASP A 272 14.99 -23.63 5.68
N LEU A 273 15.61 -22.95 4.70
CA LEU A 273 14.94 -22.45 3.50
C LEU A 273 15.32 -23.21 2.23
N LEU A 274 16.16 -24.25 2.34
CA LEU A 274 16.61 -25.02 1.18
C LEU A 274 15.47 -25.67 0.39
N ASP A 275 14.38 -26.06 1.06
CA ASP A 275 13.20 -26.61 0.41
C ASP A 275 12.37 -25.55 -0.35
N LEU A 276 12.61 -24.24 -0.12
CA LEU A 276 12.01 -23.13 -0.87
C LEU A 276 12.85 -22.70 -2.08
N ARG A 277 13.93 -23.42 -2.39
CA ARG A 277 14.81 -23.05 -3.51
C ARG A 277 14.05 -23.09 -4.84
N ILE A 278 13.91 -21.92 -5.45
CA ILE A 278 13.27 -21.72 -6.74
C ILE A 278 14.16 -22.32 -7.86
N SER A 279 13.61 -23.28 -8.61
CA SER A 279 14.31 -23.96 -9.71
C SER A 279 14.47 -23.05 -10.94
N LYS A 280 15.19 -23.51 -11.97
CA LYS A 280 15.35 -22.69 -13.18
C LYS A 280 14.05 -22.57 -13.94
N GLU A 281 13.26 -23.63 -13.91
CA GLU A 281 11.94 -23.77 -14.51
C GLU A 281 10.93 -22.87 -13.77
N ASP A 282 10.93 -22.88 -12.44
CA ASP A 282 10.06 -22.02 -11.62
C ASP A 282 10.39 -20.53 -11.83
N TRP A 283 11.68 -20.19 -11.95
CA TRP A 283 12.09 -18.84 -12.32
C TRP A 283 11.62 -18.44 -13.73
N ALA A 284 11.40 -19.38 -14.65
CA ALA A 284 10.88 -19.10 -15.99
C ALA A 284 9.35 -18.96 -16.00
N GLU A 285 8.65 -19.61 -15.07
CA GLU A 285 7.20 -19.43 -14.86
C GLU A 285 6.86 -18.02 -14.35
N LEU A 286 7.80 -17.39 -13.63
CA LEU A 286 7.66 -16.04 -13.09
C LEU A 286 7.93 -14.93 -14.13
N GLU A 287 8.40 -15.26 -15.34
CA GLU A 287 8.75 -14.31 -16.42
C GLU A 287 7.57 -13.99 -17.34
#